data_AF-A0ABD4WBN2-F1
#
_entry.id   AF-A0ABD4WBN2-F1
#
_cell.length_a   1.000
_cell.length_b   1.000
_cell.length_c   1.000
_cell.angle_alpha   90.00
_cell.angle_beta   90.00
_cell.angle_gamma   90.00
#
_symmetry.space_group_name_H-M   'P 1'
#
loop_
_entity.id
_entity.type
_entity.pdbx_description
1 polymer ?
#
loop_
_entity_poly.entity_id
_entity_poly.type
_entity_poly.pdbx_seq_one_letter_code
_entity_poly.pdbx_strand_id
1 'polypeptide(L)'
;MKSDGYSKYVCDKCGKTAYVAVGDTEAREWFTVRRYSAGKATRIADDVAPDIYELCSQCNASFMAFMQQDDASFEAWLKESEQ
;
A
#
# COMPACT_ATOMS: atom_id res chain seq x y z
N MET A 1 -8.40 -19.80 8.12
CA MET A 1 -8.25 -21.17 7.62
C MET A 1 -6.99 -21.20 6.75
N LYS A 2 -5.86 -21.67 7.31
CA LYS A 2 -4.60 -21.93 6.59
C LYS A 2 -4.47 -23.46 6.59
N SER A 3 -4.79 -24.15 5.51
CA SER A 3 -4.78 -25.62 5.54
C SER A 3 -4.31 -26.33 4.27
N ASP A 4 -3.89 -25.61 3.22
CA ASP A 4 -3.68 -26.27 1.91
C ASP A 4 -2.27 -26.04 1.32
N GLY A 5 -1.37 -25.37 2.05
CA GLY A 5 -0.01 -25.08 1.56
C GLY A 5 0.06 -23.93 0.54
N TYR A 6 -1.03 -23.16 0.38
CA TYR A 6 -1.10 -21.98 -0.49
C TYR A 6 -1.59 -20.75 0.30
N SER A 7 -1.12 -19.57 -0.11
CA SER A 7 -1.59 -18.26 0.32
C SER A 7 -2.38 -17.61 -0.81
N LYS A 8 -3.58 -17.10 -0.51
CA LYS A 8 -4.38 -16.33 -1.46
C LYS A 8 -4.02 -14.85 -1.37
N TYR A 9 -3.73 -14.24 -2.50
CA TYR A 9 -3.55 -12.80 -2.65
C TYR A 9 -4.61 -12.22 -3.56
N VAL A 10 -5.08 -11.02 -3.24
CA VAL A 10 -6.02 -10.24 -4.06
C VAL A 10 -5.51 -8.81 -4.11
N CYS A 11 -5.32 -8.27 -5.31
CA CYS A 11 -4.89 -6.88 -5.50
C CYS A 11 -6.09 -5.95 -5.30
N ASP A 12 -6.05 -5.08 -4.30
CA ASP A 12 -7.16 -4.17 -4.00
C ASP A 12 -7.44 -3.14 -5.10
N LYS A 13 -6.43 -2.82 -5.92
CA LYS A 13 -6.58 -1.84 -7.02
C LYS A 13 -7.22 -2.43 -8.27
N CYS A 14 -6.80 -3.63 -8.69
CA CYS A 14 -7.21 -4.20 -9.98
C CYS A 14 -7.97 -5.53 -9.88
N GLY A 15 -8.16 -6.07 -8.68
CA GLY A 15 -8.87 -7.33 -8.44
C GLY A 15 -8.11 -8.60 -8.84
N LYS A 16 -6.86 -8.48 -9.35
CA LYS A 16 -6.02 -9.64 -9.69
C LYS A 16 -5.93 -10.56 -8.47
N THR A 17 -6.23 -11.85 -8.66
CA THR A 17 -6.13 -12.86 -7.61
C THR A 17 -5.02 -13.86 -7.96
N ALA A 18 -4.24 -14.31 -6.98
CA ALA A 18 -3.31 -15.43 -7.12
C ALA A 18 -3.39 -16.36 -5.90
N TYR A 19 -3.13 -17.64 -6.14
CA TYR A 19 -2.96 -18.66 -5.11
C TYR A 19 -1.52 -19.13 -5.20
N VAL A 20 -0.71 -18.74 -4.23
CA VAL A 20 0.75 -18.90 -4.27
C VAL A 20 1.17 -19.97 -3.28
N ALA A 21 1.96 -20.94 -3.72
CA ALA A 21 2.44 -22.00 -2.85
C ALA A 21 3.34 -21.42 -1.74
N VAL A 22 3.29 -22.01 -0.55
CA VAL A 22 4.16 -21.61 0.56
C VAL A 22 5.62 -21.86 0.18
N GLY A 23 6.44 -20.81 0.27
CA GLY A 23 7.86 -20.85 -0.09
C GLY A 23 8.15 -20.45 -1.55
N ASP A 24 7.12 -20.23 -2.36
CA ASP A 24 7.28 -19.76 -3.74
C ASP A 24 7.77 -18.30 -3.77
N THR A 25 8.63 -18.00 -4.74
CA THR A 25 9.12 -16.66 -5.01
C THR A 25 8.05 -15.71 -5.51
N GLU A 26 6.95 -16.20 -6.11
CA GLU A 26 5.82 -15.36 -6.54
C GLU A 26 5.24 -14.55 -5.37
N ALA A 27 5.32 -15.05 -4.13
CA ALA A 27 4.87 -14.33 -2.95
C ALA A 27 5.61 -12.99 -2.75
N ARG A 28 6.82 -12.84 -3.33
CA ARG A 28 7.61 -11.59 -3.29
C ARG A 28 7.12 -10.54 -4.28
N GLU A 29 6.21 -10.88 -5.18
CA GLU A 29 5.59 -9.94 -6.13
C GLU A 29 4.29 -9.30 -5.61
N TRP A 30 3.95 -9.61 -4.36
CA TRP A 30 2.80 -9.06 -3.63
C TRP A 30 3.28 -8.10 -2.55
N PHE A 31 2.63 -6.93 -2.50
CA PHE A 31 3.06 -5.80 -1.71
C PHE A 31 1.95 -5.34 -0.77
N THR A 32 2.18 -5.49 0.54
CA THR A 32 1.31 -4.94 1.58
C THR A 32 1.64 -3.47 1.82
N VAL A 33 0.72 -2.58 1.46
CA VAL A 33 0.80 -1.14 1.71
C VAL A 33 0.07 -0.81 3.01
N ARG A 34 0.76 -0.09 3.89
CA ARG A 34 0.18 0.47 5.12
C ARG A 34 0.00 1.98 4.94
N ARG A 35 -1.23 2.46 4.97
CA ARG A 35 -1.54 3.88 4.77
C ARG A 35 -2.25 4.48 5.97
N TYR A 36 -1.74 5.62 6.44
CA TYR A 36 -2.47 6.48 7.35
C TYR A 36 -3.14 7.59 6.55
N SER A 37 -4.47 7.69 6.64
CA SER A 37 -5.17 8.88 6.12
C SER A 37 -4.73 10.13 6.89
N ALA A 38 -4.87 11.32 6.29
CA ALA A 38 -4.48 12.58 6.93
C ALA A 38 -5.10 12.78 8.33
N GLY A 39 -6.37 12.39 8.52
CA GLY A 39 -7.03 12.44 9.82
C GLY A 39 -6.48 11.45 10.86
N LYS A 40 -5.93 10.32 10.41
CA LYS A 40 -5.24 9.34 11.27
C LYS A 40 -3.80 9.75 11.57
N ALA A 41 -3.10 10.32 10.59
CA ALA A 41 -1.70 10.73 10.71
C ALA A 41 -1.48 11.95 11.63
N THR A 42 -2.49 12.82 11.77
CA THR A 42 -2.42 14.00 12.66
C THR A 42 -2.79 13.69 14.11
N ARG A 43 -3.26 12.47 14.41
CA ARG A 43 -3.62 11.99 15.75
C ARG A 43 -2.98 10.63 16.02
N ILE A 44 -1.68 10.49 15.81
CA ILE A 44 -0.97 9.23 16.12
C ILE A 44 -0.97 9.05 17.65
N ALA A 45 -2.02 8.44 18.16
CA ALA A 45 -2.00 7.70 19.41
C ALA A 45 -1.54 6.27 19.09
N ASP A 46 -0.94 5.61 20.08
CA ASP A 46 -0.34 4.27 19.91
C ASP A 46 -1.33 3.19 19.44
N ASP A 47 -2.63 3.48 19.45
CA ASP A 47 -3.73 2.59 19.07
C ASP A 47 -4.31 2.83 17.67
N VAL A 48 -3.82 3.81 16.90
CA VAL A 48 -4.35 4.08 15.56
C VAL A 48 -3.77 3.12 14.54
N ALA A 49 -4.58 2.14 14.11
CA ALA A 49 -4.20 1.21 13.06
C ALA A 49 -4.20 1.85 11.65
N PRO A 50 -3.19 1.57 10.81
CA PRO A 50 -3.20 1.97 9.41
C PRO A 50 -4.25 1.19 8.63
N ASP A 51 -4.70 1.77 7.52
CA ASP A 51 -5.42 1.01 6.50
C ASP A 51 -4.40 0.11 5.77
N ILE A 52 -4.77 -1.16 5.57
CA ILE A 52 -3.91 -2.16 4.94
C ILE A 52 -4.49 -2.50 3.57
N TYR A 53 -3.63 -2.44 2.55
CA TYR A 53 -3.96 -2.81 1.17
C TYR A 53 -2.92 -3.78 0.63
N GLU A 54 -3.33 -4.67 -0.26
CA GLU A 54 -2.47 -5.62 -0.95
C GLU A 54 -2.44 -5.27 -2.45
N LEU A 55 -1.24 -5.14 -3.02
CA LEU A 55 -1.05 -4.76 -4.42
C LEU A 55 -0.20 -5.80 -5.14
N CYS A 56 -0.56 -6.06 -6.40
CA CYS A 56 0.36 -6.76 -7.31
C CYS A 56 1.50 -5.84 -7.76
N SER A 57 2.61 -6.41 -8.22
CA SER A 57 3.80 -5.70 -8.70
C SER A 57 3.51 -4.49 -9.61
N GLN A 58 2.66 -4.65 -10.62
CA GLN A 58 2.29 -3.55 -11.53
C GLN A 58 1.58 -2.40 -10.82
N CYS A 59 0.61 -2.72 -9.95
CA CYS A 59 -0.13 -1.70 -9.21
C CYS A 59 0.73 -1.04 -8.13
N ASN A 60 1.65 -1.79 -7.52
CA ASN A 60 2.63 -1.24 -6.59
C ASN A 60 3.58 -0.26 -7.29
N ALA A 61 4.07 -0.58 -8.49
CA ALA A 61 4.90 0.36 -9.25
C ALA A 61 4.15 1.68 -9.55
N SER A 62 2.88 1.59 -9.97
CA SER A 62 2.03 2.78 -10.14
C SER A 62 1.79 3.53 -8.84
N PHE A 63 1.60 2.82 -7.71
CA PHE A 63 1.43 3.42 -6.39
C PHE A 63 2.69 4.18 -5.96
N MET A 64 3.88 3.61 -6.14
CA MET A 64 5.15 4.28 -5.79
C MET A 64 5.36 5.56 -6.62
N ALA A 65 5.08 5.51 -7.92
CA ALA A 65 5.16 6.70 -8.77
C ALA A 65 4.16 7.78 -8.34
N PHE A 66 2.94 7.38 -7.97
CA PHE A 66 1.93 8.29 -7.43
C PHE A 66 2.40 8.93 -6.11
N MET A 67 2.94 8.15 -5.17
CA MET A 67 3.43 8.67 -3.89
C MET A 67 4.60 9.64 -4.06
N GLN A 68 5.53 9.37 -4.96
CA GLN A 68 6.64 10.29 -5.26
C GLN A 68 6.15 11.65 -5.79
N GLN A 69 5.10 11.63 -6.62
CA GLN A 69 4.48 12.85 -7.10
C GLN A 69 3.72 13.59 -5.99
N ASP A 70 3.03 12.85 -5.10
CA ASP A 70 2.29 13.42 -3.97
C ASP A 70 3.26 14.08 -2.96
N ASP A 71 4.39 13.42 -2.66
CA ASP A 71 5.46 13.97 -1.82
C ASP A 71 5.99 15.30 -2.38
N ALA A 72 6.30 15.33 -3.69
CA ALA A 72 6.76 16.54 -4.36
C ALA A 72 5.70 17.66 -4.35
N SER A 73 4.43 17.31 -4.51
CA SER A 73 3.31 18.26 -4.49
C SER A 73 3.11 18.84 -3.09
N PHE A 74 3.24 18.02 -2.05
CA PHE A 74 3.18 18.45 -0.65
C PHE A 74 4.34 19.40 -0.30
N GLU A 75 5.56 19.09 -0.72
CA GLU A 75 6.71 19.97 -0.52
C GLU A 75 6.59 21.31 -1.27
N ALA A 76 5.95 21.31 -2.44
CA ALA A 76 5.66 22.53 -3.18
C ALA A 76 4.64 23.39 -2.44
N TRP A 77 3.54 22.79 -1.98
CA TRP A 77 2.50 23.44 -1.19
C TRP A 77 3.07 24.12 0.08
N LEU A 78 4.02 23.49 0.79
CA LEU A 78 4.68 24.11 1.95
C LEU A 78 5.45 25.40 1.63
N LYS A 79 5.86 25.60 0.38
CA LYS A 79 6.61 26.78 -0.08
C LYS A 79 5.67 27.86 -0.63
N GLU A 80 4.39 27.56 -0.82
CA GLU A 80 3.39 28.55 -1.18
C GLU A 80 3.17 29.46 0.04
N SER A 81 3.60 30.72 -0.06
CA SER A 81 3.26 31.75 0.92
C SER A 81 1.80 32.16 0.69
N GLU A 82 0.97 32.08 1.74
CA GLU A 82 -0.36 32.69 1.74
C GLU A 82 -0.20 34.19 1.40
N GLN A 83 -0.77 34.62 0.27
CA GLN A 83 -0.82 36.03 -0.13
C GLN A 83 -1.87 36.79 0.67
#